data_AF-A0A7C7YDL3-F1
#
_entry.id   AF-A0A7C7YDL3-F1
#
_cell.length_a   1.000
_cell.length_b   1.000
_cell.length_c   1.000
_cell.angle_alpha   90.00
_cell.angle_beta   90.00
_cell.angle_gamma   90.00
#
_symmetry.space_group_name_H-M   'P 1'
#
loop_
_entity.id
_entity.type
_entity.pdbx_description
1 polymer ?
#
loop_
_entity_poly.entity_id
_entity_poly.type
_entity_poly.pdbx_seq_one_letter_code
_entity_poly.pdbx_strand_id
1 'polypeptide(L)'
;MSVFTNHRNYIPGRLLFPKHLLLYVSLTLLMLIAELIGGNWWYFWPMITWAVLLAIHYFIASTLAIDEDWAAEKATDVRTRSYDFGHIYDIDKRFEQGHDSVTHPEERKH
;
A
#
# COMPACT_ATOMS: atom_id res chain seq x y z
N MET A 1 -5.69 -11.61 -17.00
CA MET A 1 -5.97 -12.12 -15.64
C MET A 1 -5.99 -10.92 -14.71
N SER A 2 -7.13 -10.59 -14.11
CA SER A 2 -7.28 -9.40 -13.26
C SER A 2 -6.68 -9.67 -11.87
N VAL A 3 -5.46 -9.21 -11.64
CA VAL A 3 -4.81 -9.19 -10.33
C VAL A 3 -5.32 -7.97 -9.56
N PHE A 4 -6.60 -7.98 -9.21
CA PHE A 4 -7.16 -7.07 -8.20
C PHE A 4 -7.55 -7.93 -7.01
N THR A 5 -6.53 -8.45 -6.33
CA THR A 5 -6.66 -9.29 -5.13
C THR A 5 -7.13 -8.46 -3.96
N ASN A 6 -8.45 -8.31 -3.84
CA ASN A 6 -9.21 -8.24 -2.59
C ASN A 6 -8.49 -7.60 -1.37
N HIS A 7 -8.37 -6.27 -1.35
CA HIS A 7 -7.82 -5.51 -0.21
C HIS A 7 -8.88 -5.22 0.87
N ARG A 8 -9.98 -5.99 0.96
CA ARG A 8 -11.15 -5.59 1.76
C ARG A 8 -10.98 -5.68 3.28
N ASN A 9 -9.93 -6.33 3.78
CA ASN A 9 -9.74 -6.57 5.23
C ASN A 9 -8.35 -6.16 5.73
N TYR A 10 -7.77 -5.09 5.20
CA TYR A 10 -6.46 -4.62 5.66
C TYR A 10 -6.60 -3.72 6.88
N ILE A 11 -6.34 -4.26 8.07
CA ILE A 11 -6.09 -3.45 9.26
C ILE A 11 -4.60 -3.09 9.22
N PRO A 12 -4.23 -1.79 9.23
CA PRO A 12 -2.83 -1.40 9.20
C PRO A 12 -2.12 -1.97 10.42
N GLY A 13 -1.14 -2.87 10.19
CA GLY A 13 -0.31 -3.44 11.25
C GLY A 13 0.80 -2.49 11.73
N ARG A 14 1.07 -1.43 10.96
CA ARG A 14 2.09 -0.42 11.24
C ARG A 14 1.63 0.57 12.33
N LEU A 15 2.60 1.25 12.95
CA LEU A 15 2.40 2.22 14.04
C LEU A 15 1.74 1.66 15.31
N LEU A 16 1.82 0.35 15.54
CA LEU A 16 1.16 -0.31 16.68
C LEU A 16 -0.36 -0.04 16.72
N PHE A 17 -0.99 0.21 15.56
CA PHE A 17 -2.42 0.52 15.47
C PHE A 17 -3.32 -0.49 16.21
N PRO A 18 -3.07 -1.82 16.19
CA PRO A 18 -3.87 -2.77 16.97
C PRO A 18 -3.81 -2.53 18.48
N LYS A 19 -2.65 -2.11 19.01
CA LYS A 19 -2.49 -1.78 20.44
C LYS A 19 -3.21 -0.48 20.78
N HIS A 20 -3.14 0.52 19.91
CA HIS A 20 -3.86 1.78 20.08
C HIS A 20 -5.37 1.59 19.99
N LEU A 21 -5.84 0.75 19.07
CA LEU A 21 -7.24 0.36 18.94
C LEU A 21 -7.74 -0.36 20.21
N LEU A 22 -6.96 -1.31 20.72
CA LEU A 22 -7.29 -2.02 21.97
C LEU A 22 -7.37 -1.04 23.14
N LEU A 23 -6.36 -0.16 23.29
CA LEU A 23 -6.33 0.86 24.34
C LEU A 23 -7.55 1.80 24.25
N TYR A 24 -7.88 2.25 23.04
CA TYR A 24 -9.05 3.09 22.79
C TYR A 24 -10.35 2.39 23.21
N VAL A 25 -10.55 1.13 22.77
CA VAL A 25 -11.75 0.36 23.10
C VAL A 25 -11.86 0.16 24.62
N SER A 26 -10.76 -0.17 25.30
CA SER A 26 -10.73 -0.33 26.75
C SER A 26 -11.06 0.96 27.51
N LEU A 27 -10.46 2.10 27.12
CA LEU A 27 -10.75 3.39 27.74
C LEU A 27 -12.18 3.88 27.48
N THR A 28 -12.68 3.66 26.27
CA THR A 28 -14.06 4.02 25.90
C THR A 28 -15.07 3.19 26.68
N LEU A 29 -14.85 1.88 26.81
CA LEU A 29 -15.68 1.01 27.65
C LEU A 29 -15.68 1.45 29.11
N LEU A 30 -14.51 1.80 29.66
CA LEU A 30 -14.39 2.27 31.04
C LEU A 30 -15.18 3.58 31.25
N MET A 31 -15.05 4.54 30.34
CA MET A 31 -15.77 5.81 30.40
C MET A 31 -17.28 5.61 30.22
N LEU A 32 -17.70 4.70 29.34
CA LEU A 32 -19.11 4.38 29.13
C LEU A 32 -19.72 3.73 30.38
N ILE A 33 -19.00 2.82 31.04
CA ILE A 33 -19.42 2.23 32.32
C ILE A 33 -19.52 3.32 33.40
N ALA A 34 -18.53 4.21 33.48
CA ALA A 34 -18.56 5.33 34.43
C ALA A 34 -19.76 6.27 34.18
N GLU A 35 -20.11 6.52 32.92
CA GLU A 35 -21.29 7.30 32.54
C GLU A 35 -22.60 6.60 32.92
N LEU A 36 -22.72 5.29 32.68
CA LEU A 36 -23.92 4.53 33.03
C LEU A 36 -24.17 4.49 34.55
N ILE A 37 -23.12 4.56 35.36
CA ILE A 37 -23.20 4.56 36.83
C ILE A 37 -23.40 5.98 37.37
N GLY A 38 -22.69 6.96 36.82
CA GLY A 38 -22.62 8.33 37.35
C GLY A 38 -23.58 9.33 36.69
N GLY A 39 -24.11 9.03 35.50
CA GLY A 39 -25.02 9.89 34.74
C GLY A 39 -24.47 11.29 34.44
N ASN A 40 -23.14 11.43 34.31
CA ASN A 40 -22.49 12.72 34.18
C ASN A 40 -22.00 12.95 32.75
N TRP A 41 -22.81 13.71 32.02
CA TRP A 41 -22.60 14.11 30.62
C TRP A 41 -21.18 14.61 30.28
N TRP A 42 -20.39 15.02 31.26
CA TRP A 42 -18.97 15.32 31.08
C TRP A 42 -18.16 14.18 30.43
N TYR A 43 -18.46 12.90 30.71
CA TYR A 43 -17.72 11.76 30.15
C TYR A 43 -17.93 11.58 28.63
N PHE A 44 -18.97 12.18 28.06
CA PHE A 44 -19.22 12.19 26.63
C PHE A 44 -18.11 12.90 25.85
N TRP A 45 -17.61 14.04 26.34
CA TRP A 45 -16.64 14.87 25.63
C TRP A 45 -15.27 14.19 25.43
N PRO A 46 -14.68 13.55 26.45
CA PRO A 46 -13.48 12.73 26.26
C PRO A 46 -13.70 11.59 25.27
N MET A 47 -14.86 10.90 25.30
CA MET A 47 -15.14 9.79 24.39
C MET A 47 -15.17 10.25 22.93
N ILE A 48 -15.86 11.36 22.62
CA ILE A 48 -15.90 11.93 21.26
C ILE A 48 -14.52 12.39 20.81
N THR A 49 -13.78 13.08 21.68
CA THR A 49 -12.42 13.55 21.36
C THR A 49 -11.50 12.37 21.02
N TRP A 50 -11.55 11.32 21.83
CA TRP A 50 -10.80 10.10 21.58
C TRP A 50 -11.20 9.42 20.27
N ALA A 51 -12.50 9.41 19.94
CA ALA A 51 -13.00 8.80 18.71
C ALA A 51 -12.43 9.50 17.47
N VAL A 52 -12.40 10.83 17.49
CA VAL A 52 -11.80 11.64 16.42
C VAL A 52 -10.31 11.38 16.30
N LEU A 53 -9.57 11.34 17.42
CA LEU A 53 -8.14 11.04 17.41
C LEU A 53 -7.84 9.66 16.81
N LEU A 54 -8.64 8.64 17.16
CA LEU A 54 -8.49 7.30 16.57
C LEU A 54 -8.77 7.30 15.06
N ALA A 55 -9.79 8.04 14.60
CA ALA A 55 -10.09 8.16 13.18
C ALA A 55 -8.91 8.78 12.41
N ILE A 56 -8.35 9.89 12.91
CA ILE A 56 -7.15 10.52 12.33
C ILE A 56 -6.00 9.52 12.28
N HIS A 57 -5.76 8.80 13.37
CA HIS A 57 -4.70 7.81 13.44
C HIS A 57 -4.89 6.67 12.44
N TYR A 58 -6.12 6.20 12.26
CA TYR A 58 -6.47 5.21 11.23
C TYR A 58 -6.16 5.70 9.82
N PHE A 59 -6.50 6.95 9.50
CA PHE A 59 -6.20 7.53 8.18
C PHE A 59 -4.69 7.58 7.92
N ILE A 60 -3.89 8.06 8.89
CA ILE A 60 -2.43 8.13 8.77
C ILE A 60 -1.82 6.72 8.64
N ALA A 61 -2.25 5.77 9.47
CA ALA A 61 -1.74 4.40 9.43
C ALA A 61 -2.09 3.71 8.11
N SER A 62 -3.28 3.97 7.57
CA SER A 62 -3.73 3.42 6.29
C SER A 62 -2.96 4.02 5.10
N THR A 63 -2.70 5.33 5.11
CA THR A 63 -1.93 5.98 4.03
C THR A 63 -0.50 5.45 3.97
N LEU A 64 0.15 5.28 5.12
CA LEU A 64 1.52 4.75 5.18
C LEU A 64 1.62 3.28 4.80
N ALA A 65 0.58 2.50 5.06
CA ALA A 65 0.56 1.09 4.71
C ALA A 65 0.31 0.86 3.22
N ILE A 66 -0.58 1.64 2.60
CA ILE A 66 -0.86 1.55 1.16
C ILE A 66 0.37 2.00 0.34
N ASP A 67 1.10 3.02 0.80
CA ASP A 67 2.23 3.58 0.07
C ASP A 67 3.37 2.57 -0.11
N GLU A 68 3.73 1.79 0.92
CA GLU A 68 4.87 0.86 0.78
C GLU A 68 4.60 -0.33 -0.13
N ASP A 69 3.45 -1.00 0.00
CA ASP A 69 3.12 -2.16 -0.83
C ASP A 69 2.92 -1.73 -2.30
N TRP A 70 2.24 -0.61 -2.52
CA TRP A 70 2.07 -0.03 -3.85
C TRP A 70 3.39 0.47 -4.43
N ALA A 71 4.24 1.12 -3.64
CA ALA A 71 5.55 1.60 -4.09
C ALA A 71 6.48 0.45 -4.45
N ALA A 72 6.46 -0.65 -3.69
CA ALA A 72 7.25 -1.84 -4.00
C ALA A 72 6.79 -2.52 -5.30
N GLU A 73 5.48 -2.66 -5.50
CA GLU A 73 4.90 -3.18 -6.75
C GLU A 73 5.26 -2.26 -7.93
N LYS A 74 5.13 -0.94 -7.76
CA LYS A 74 5.44 0.03 -8.81
C LYS A 74 6.91 0.14 -9.14
N ALA A 75 7.79 0.03 -8.14
CA ALA A 75 9.23 -0.03 -8.39
C ALA A 75 9.61 -1.28 -9.21
N THR A 76 8.95 -2.41 -8.95
CA THR A 76 9.15 -3.65 -9.71
C THR A 76 8.62 -3.52 -11.14
N ASP A 77 7.41 -2.99 -11.33
CA ASP A 77 6.80 -2.72 -12.63
C ASP A 77 7.70 -1.82 -13.50
N VAL A 78 8.16 -0.68 -12.94
CA VAL A 78 9.07 0.24 -13.64
C VAL A 78 10.38 -0.44 -14.02
N ARG A 79 10.96 -1.25 -13.14
CA ARG A 79 12.20 -1.99 -13.41
C ARG A 79 12.01 -2.98 -14.55
N THR A 80 10.93 -3.77 -14.55
CA THR A 80 10.63 -4.74 -15.60
C THR A 80 10.45 -4.05 -16.95
N ARG A 81 9.67 -2.95 -17.00
CA ARG A 81 9.49 -2.18 -18.24
C ARG A 81 10.80 -1.58 -18.74
N SER A 82 11.67 -1.11 -17.84
CA SER A 82 12.98 -0.57 -18.21
C SER A 82 13.90 -1.65 -18.81
N TYR A 83 13.82 -2.88 -18.29
CA TYR A 83 14.56 -4.03 -18.82
C TYR A 83 14.08 -4.38 -20.25
N ASP A 84 12.77 -4.41 -20.47
CA ASP A 84 12.19 -4.64 -21.81
C ASP A 84 12.62 -3.57 -22.82
N PHE A 85 12.62 -2.29 -22.42
CA PHE A 85 13.10 -1.20 -23.29
C PHE A 85 14.57 -1.37 -23.67
N GLY A 86 15.43 -1.77 -22.71
CA GLY A 86 16.83 -2.06 -23.00
C GLY A 86 16.99 -3.21 -23.99
N HIS A 87 16.18 -4.27 -23.84
CA HIS A 87 16.21 -5.42 -24.74
C HIS A 87 15.75 -5.06 -26.17
N ILE A 88 14.74 -4.19 -26.29
CA ILE A 88 14.27 -3.67 -27.59
C ILE A 88 15.36 -2.83 -28.26
N TYR A 89 16.02 -1.94 -27.51
CA TYR A 89 17.12 -1.12 -28.03
C TYR A 89 18.30 -1.98 -28.53
N ASP A 90 18.64 -3.04 -27.80
CA ASP A 90 19.69 -3.97 -28.20
C ASP A 90 19.33 -4.77 -29.46
N ILE A 91 18.06 -5.12 -29.66
CA ILE A 91 17.57 -5.74 -30.89
C ILE A 91 17.67 -4.76 -32.06
N ASP A 92 17.22 -3.52 -31.87
CA ASP A 92 17.26 -2.45 -32.87
C ASP A 92 18.69 -2.14 -33.31
N LYS A 93 19.61 -1.99 -32.34
CA LYS A 93 21.03 -1.79 -32.63
C LYS A 93 21.66 -2.96 -33.38
N ARG A 94 21.31 -4.20 -33.02
CA ARG A 94 21.79 -5.39 -33.73
C ARG A 94 21.20 -5.50 -35.14
N PHE A 95 19.98 -5.00 -35.36
CA PHE A 95 19.36 -4.90 -36.67
C PHE A 95 20.09 -3.86 -37.55
N GLU A 96 20.39 -2.66 -37.02
CA GLU A 96 21.20 -1.65 -37.71
C GLU A 96 22.61 -2.17 -38.08
N GLN A 97 23.20 -2.97 -37.20
CA GLN A 97 24.52 -3.59 -37.42
C GLN A 97 24.49 -4.81 -38.36
N GLY A 98 23.31 -5.26 -38.79
CA GLY A 98 23.16 -6.43 -39.65
C GLY A 98 23.60 -7.74 -38.98
N HIS A 99 23.42 -7.85 -37.67
CA HIS A 99 23.89 -8.99 -36.90
C HIS A 99 23.05 -10.24 -37.20
N ASP A 100 23.71 -11.37 -37.46
CA ASP A 100 23.09 -12.62 -37.89
C ASP A 100 21.97 -13.14 -36.99
N SER A 101 21.99 -12.77 -35.71
CA SER A 101 20.99 -13.17 -34.71
C SER A 101 19.60 -12.54 -34.90
N VAL A 102 19.49 -11.46 -35.70
CA VAL A 102 18.24 -10.70 -35.89
C VAL A 102 17.84 -10.56 -37.36
N THR A 103 18.78 -10.78 -38.28
CA THR A 103 18.52 -10.76 -39.74
C THR A 103 17.94 -12.09 -40.22
N HIS A 104 16.99 -12.02 -41.15
CA HIS A 104 16.40 -13.20 -41.77
C HIS A 104 17.51 -14.03 -42.47
N PRO A 105 17.46 -15.38 -42.42
CA PRO A 105 18.54 -16.23 -42.95
C PRO A 105 18.95 -15.94 -44.40
N GLU A 106 18.01 -15.46 -45.21
CA GLU A 106 18.20 -15.16 -46.63
C GLU A 106 18.86 -13.80 -46.90
N GLU A 107 18.85 -12.90 -45.92
CA GLU A 107 19.40 -11.54 -46.02
C GLU A 107 20.79 -11.41 -45.37
N ARG A 108 21.29 -12.49 -44.75
CA ARG A 108 22.63 -12.53 -44.13
C ARG A 108 23.70 -12.38 -45.21
N LYS A 109 24.59 -11.40 -45.02
CA LYS A 109 25.76 -11.20 -45.90
C LYS A 109 26.84 -12.18 -45.47
N HIS A 110 27.08 -13.21 -46.28
CA HIS A 110 28.20 -14.14 -46.16
C HIS A 110 29.54 -13.49 -46.51
#